data_AF-A0A955NB03-F1
#
_entry.id   AF-A0A955NB03-F1
#
_cell.length_a   1.000
_cell.length_b   1.000
_cell.length_c   1.000
_cell.angle_alpha   90.00
_cell.angle_beta   90.00
_cell.angle_gamma   90.00
#
_symmetry.space_group_name_H-M   'P 1'
#
loop_
_entity.id
_entity.type
_entity.pdbx_description
1 polymer ?
#
loop_
_entity_poly.entity_id
_entity_poly.type
_entity_poly.pdbx_seq_one_letter_code
_entity_poly.pdbx_strand_id
1 'polypeptide(L)' 'MKIEYDREVDALYIRIQEKAVSRTKEIEEWINLDIDEDNKIIGLEIIGATERYSE' A
#
# COMPACT_ATOMS: atom_id res chain seq x y z
N MET A 1 5.19 3.78 -11.46
CA MET A 1 4.37 4.26 -10.33
C MET A 1 2.91 4.22 -10.76
N LYS A 2 2.06 3.55 -9.99
CA LYS A 2 0.62 3.41 -10.24
C LYS A 2 -0.11 3.68 -8.92
N ILE A 3 -1.22 4.40 -8.99
CA ILE A 3 -2.09 4.66 -7.83
C ILE A 3 -3.45 4.05 -8.16
N GLU A 4 -3.96 3.24 -7.25
CA GLU A 4 -5.24 2.54 -7.38
C GLU A 4 -6.02 2.75 -6.10
N TYR A 5 -7.33 2.99 -6.24
CA TYR A 5 -8.22 3.13 -5.11
C TYR A 5 -9.39 2.17 -5.30
N ASP A 6 -9.54 1.26 -4.33
CA ASP A 6 -10.66 0.34 -4.25
C ASP A 6 -11.74 0.96 -3.35
N ARG A 7 -12.87 1.32 -3.96
CA ARG A 7 -14.01 1.93 -3.28
C ARG A 7 -14.82 0.94 -2.46
N GLU A 8 -14.79 -0.35 -2.79
CA GLU A 8 -15.60 -1.35 -2.09
C GLU A 8 -15.07 -1.59 -0.67
N VAL A 9 -13.76 -1.46 -0.48
CA VAL A 9 -13.06 -1.69 0.78
C VAL A 9 -12.34 -0.47 1.36
N ASP A 10 -12.52 0.72 0.76
CA ASP A 10 -11.83 1.97 1.10
C ASP A 10 -10.30 1.78 1.22
N ALA A 11 -9.67 1.24 0.18
CA ALA A 11 -8.24 0.96 0.17
C ALA A 11 -7.50 1.75 -0.91
N LEU A 12 -6.46 2.48 -0.51
CA LEU A 12 -5.55 3.18 -1.42
C LEU A 12 -4.25 2.39 -1.55
N TYR A 13 -3.94 1.96 -2.77
CA TYR A 13 -2.66 1.32 -3.11
C TYR A 13 -1.79 2.24 -3.97
N ILE A 14 -0.54 2.40 -3.56
CA ILE A 14 0.50 3.13 -4.31
C ILE A 14 1.59 2.14 -4.67
N ARG A 15 1.63 1.73 -5.93
CA ARG A 15 2.70 0.92 -6.52
C ARG A 15 3.88 1.80 -6.88
N ILE A 16 5.01 1.60 -6.23
CA ILE A 16 6.24 2.36 -6.47
C ILE A 16 7.06 1.71 -7.60
N GLN A 17 7.25 0.38 -7.54
CA GLN A 17 8.04 -0.39 -8.50
C GLN A 17 7.25 -1.60 -9.04
N GLU A 18 7.38 -1.90 -10.33
CA GLU A 18 6.77 -3.10 -10.93
C GLU A 18 7.63 -4.34 -10.69
N LYS A 19 7.52 -4.88 -9.48
CA LYS A 19 8.26 -6.07 -9.02
C LYS A 19 7.35 -7.03 -8.24
N ALA A 20 7.80 -8.26 -8.07
CA ALA A 20 7.11 -9.22 -7.22
C ALA A 20 7.19 -8.80 -5.75
N VAL A 21 6.10 -9.00 -5.02
CA VAL A 21 6.06 -8.85 -3.56
C VAL A 21 6.67 -10.09 -2.92
N SER A 22 7.71 -9.90 -2.12
CA SER A 22 8.30 -10.97 -1.31
C SER A 22 7.65 -11.04 0.06
N ARG A 23 7.42 -9.87 0.70
CA ARG A 23 6.71 -9.76 1.98
C ARG A 23 5.97 -8.45 2.10
N THR A 24 4.89 -8.48 2.85
CA THR A 24 4.15 -7.30 3.27
C THR A 24 4.37 -7.09 4.77
N LYS A 25 4.56 -5.83 5.19
CA LYS A 25 4.76 -5.45 6.58
C LYS A 25 3.81 -4.34 6.96
N GLU A 26 2.97 -4.57 7.96
CA GLU A 26 2.23 -3.50 8.64
C GLU A 26 3.23 -2.61 9.40
N ILE A 27 3.26 -1.32 9.08
CA ILE A 27 4.16 -0.34 9.72
C ILE A 27 3.45 0.54 10.74
N GLU A 28 2.15 0.67 10.58
CA GLU A 28 1.20 1.35 11.46
C GLU A 28 -0.16 0.70 11.23
N GLU A 29 -1.07 0.84 12.18
CA GLU A 29 -2.42 0.28 12.06
C GLU A 29 -3.04 0.69 10.71
N TRP A 30 -3.41 -0.30 9.89
CA TRP A 30 -4.02 -0.09 8.57
C TRP A 30 -3.10 0.48 7.49
N ILE A 31 -1.79 0.51 7.72
CA ILE A 31 -0.77 0.94 6.74
C ILE A 31 0.23 -0.19 6.49
N ASN A 32 0.22 -0.73 5.27
CA ASN A 32 1.07 -1.84 4.86
C ASN A 32 2.12 -1.41 3.83
N LEU A 33 3.35 -1.92 3.98
CA LEU A 33 4.42 -1.81 2.99
C LEU A 33 4.67 -3.14 2.31
N ASP A 34 4.68 -3.14 0.99
CA ASP A 34 5.18 -4.25 0.19
C ASP A 34 6.68 -4.10 -0.04
N ILE A 35 7.40 -5.21 0.11
CA ILE A 35 8.87 -5.27 0.06
C ILE A 35 9.30 -6.43 -0.84
N ASP A 36 10.31 -6.20 -1.69
CA ASP A 36 10.94 -7.25 -2.52
C ASP A 36 12.01 -8.06 -1.76
N GLU A 37 12.57 -9.08 -2.41
CA GLU A 37 13.59 -9.97 -1.84
C GLU A 37 14.90 -9.24 -1.45
N ASP A 38 15.18 -8.10 -2.10
CA ASP A 38 16.34 -7.23 -1.85
C ASP A 38 16.09 -6.18 -0.76
N ASN A 39 14.98 -6.30 -0.02
CA ASN A 39 14.52 -5.34 0.98
C ASN A 39 14.26 -3.92 0.43
N LYS A 40 13.84 -3.80 -0.84
CA LYS A 40 13.38 -2.53 -1.42
C LYS A 40 11.86 -2.41 -1.30
N ILE A 41 11.39 -1.19 -1.05
CA ILE A 41 9.96 -0.88 -1.00
C ILE A 41 9.40 -0.90 -2.43
N ILE A 42 8.33 -1.65 -2.65
CA ILE A 42 7.67 -1.76 -3.96
C ILE A 42 6.25 -1.21 -3.95
N GLY A 43 5.61 -1.11 -2.79
CA GLY A 43 4.25 -0.60 -2.65
C GLY A 43 3.91 -0.13 -1.24
N LEU A 44 2.85 0.68 -1.15
CA LEU A 44 2.21 1.15 0.07
C LEU A 44 0.70 0.92 -0.07
N GLU A 45 0.07 0.40 0.96
CA GLU A 45 -1.38 0.25 1.05
C GLU A 45 -1.88 0.96 2.32
N ILE A 46 -3.00 1.67 2.18
CA ILE A 46 -3.71 2.32 3.28
C ILE A 46 -5.15 1.81 3.24
N ILE A 47 -5.60 1.18 4.31
CA ILE A 47 -6.99 0.76 4.50
C ILE A 47 -7.77 1.84 5.26
N GLY A 48 -9.02 2.07 4.88
CA GLY A 48 -9.85 3.16 5.38
C GLY A 48 -9.28 4.54 5.01
N ALA A 49 -8.87 4.71 3.76
CA ALA A 49 -8.18 5.91 3.29
C ALA A 49 -9.07 7.17 3.43
N THR A 50 -10.36 7.08 3.13
CA THR A 50 -11.27 8.21 3.25
C THR A 50 -11.60 8.57 4.70
N GLU A 51 -11.60 7.59 5.61
CA GLU A 51 -11.77 7.84 7.04
C GLU A 51 -10.58 8.61 7.65
N ARG A 52 -9.36 8.35 7.14
CA ARG A 52 -8.11 8.90 7.68
C ARG A 52 -7.70 10.22 7.03
N TYR A 53 -8.01 10.39 5.75
CA TYR A 53 -7.44 11.46 4.92
C TYR A 53 -8.49 12.19 4.06
N SER A 54 -9.75 12.28 4.53
CA SER A 54 -10.75 13.18 3.93
C SER A 54 -10.47 14.65 4.31
N GLU A 55 -10.67 15.56 3.34
CA GLU A 55 -10.72 17.01 3.58
C GLU A 55 -12.05 17.44 4.23
#